data_AF-A0A359M2P6-F1
#
_entry.id   AF-A0A359M2P6-F1
#
_cell.length_a   1.000
_cell.length_b   1.000
_cell.length_c   1.000
_cell.angle_alpha   90.00
_cell.angle_beta   90.00
_cell.angle_gamma   90.00
#
_symmetry.space_group_name_H-M   'P 1'
#
loop_
_entity.id
_entity.type
_entity.pdbx_description
1 polymer ?
#
loop_
_entity_poly.entity_id
_entity_poly.type
_entity_poly.pdbx_seq_one_letter_code
_entity_poly.pdbx_strand_id
1 'polypeptide(L)' 'ADGRELPMPTGYDDFTEKAHRDYQGGPPEALRNRERLARAMEKHGFVGLPTEWWHFDAAGWEKYPLLDVGFDRIGRK' A
#
# COMPACT_ATOMS: atom_id res chain seq x y z
N ALA A 1 -21.42 -4.20 3.42
CA ALA A 1 -20.06 -4.56 2.96
C ALA A 1 -19.78 -5.94 3.52
N ASP A 2 -19.54 -6.91 2.66
CA ASP A 2 -19.73 -8.34 2.99
C ASP A 2 -18.45 -9.01 3.53
N GLY A 3 -17.47 -8.20 3.94
CA GLY A 3 -16.18 -8.66 4.47
C GLY A 3 -15.26 -9.34 3.46
N ARG A 4 -15.59 -9.31 2.16
CA ARG A 4 -14.78 -9.90 1.09
C ARG A 4 -13.70 -8.93 0.62
N GLU A 5 -12.54 -9.47 0.30
CA GLU A 5 -11.45 -8.71 -0.34
C GLU A 5 -11.90 -8.14 -1.69
N LEU A 6 -11.42 -6.93 -1.99
CA LEU A 6 -11.65 -6.30 -3.27
C LEU A 6 -10.60 -6.80 -4.28
N PRO A 7 -10.99 -7.10 -5.53
CA PRO A 7 -10.02 -7.46 -6.55
C PRO A 7 -9.06 -6.29 -6.80
N MET A 8 -7.78 -6.63 -6.94
CA MET A 8 -6.66 -5.71 -7.21
C MET A 8 -5.90 -6.18 -8.46
N PRO A 9 -5.02 -5.34 -9.05
CA PRO A 9 -4.32 -5.70 -10.28
C PRO A 9 -3.45 -6.97 -10.16
N THR A 10 -2.95 -7.22 -8.95
CA THR A 10 -2.15 -8.39 -8.55
C THR A 10 -2.52 -8.80 -7.12
N GLY A 11 -1.96 -9.91 -6.64
CA GLY A 11 -1.87 -10.17 -5.20
C GLY A 11 -0.91 -9.22 -4.48
N TYR A 12 -0.90 -9.29 -3.16
CA TYR A 12 0.14 -8.69 -2.31
C TYR A 12 1.51 -9.35 -2.58
N ASP A 13 2.61 -8.60 -2.43
CA ASP A 13 4.00 -9.04 -2.70
C ASP A 13 4.26 -9.51 -4.15
N ASP A 14 3.57 -8.92 -5.12
CA ASP A 14 3.89 -9.11 -6.55
C ASP A 14 4.99 -8.11 -6.99
N PHE A 15 6.08 -8.58 -7.59
CA PHE A 15 7.16 -7.67 -8.02
C PHE A 15 7.20 -7.47 -9.54
N THR A 16 6.09 -7.74 -10.23
CA THR A 16 5.96 -7.52 -11.68
C THR A 16 5.42 -6.13 -12.00
N GLU A 17 5.58 -5.69 -13.25
CA GLU A 17 5.03 -4.41 -13.73
C GLU A 17 3.51 -4.25 -13.52
N LYS A 18 2.79 -5.36 -13.37
CA LYS A 18 1.34 -5.35 -13.09
C LYS A 18 1.00 -4.77 -11.72
N ALA A 19 1.94 -4.82 -10.78
CA ALA A 19 1.81 -4.26 -9.44
C ALA A 19 1.91 -2.73 -9.42
N HIS A 20 2.47 -2.12 -10.48
CA HIS A 20 2.74 -0.70 -10.52
C HIS A 20 1.45 0.12 -10.42
N ARG A 21 1.56 1.29 -9.79
CA ARG A 21 0.43 2.20 -9.55
C ARG A 21 -0.12 2.83 -10.82
N ASP A 22 0.70 2.91 -11.87
CA ASP A 22 0.33 3.42 -13.17
C ASP A 22 -0.03 2.31 -14.17
N TYR A 23 0.05 1.04 -13.78
CA TYR A 23 -0.37 -0.08 -14.64
C TYR A 23 -1.81 0.11 -15.11
N GLN A 24 -2.03 0.06 -16.43
CA GLN A 24 -3.36 0.23 -17.03
C GLN A 24 -3.93 -1.09 -17.57
N GLY A 25 -3.20 -2.19 -17.44
CA GLY A 25 -3.71 -3.51 -17.80
C GLY A 25 -4.58 -4.10 -16.69
N GLY A 26 -5.39 -5.10 -17.06
CA GLY A 26 -6.22 -5.83 -16.12
C GLY A 26 -7.68 -5.35 -16.04
N PRO A 27 -8.49 -5.98 -15.17
CA PRO A 27 -9.92 -5.71 -15.09
C PRO A 27 -10.19 -4.26 -14.63
N PRO A 28 -11.15 -3.54 -15.26
CA PRO A 28 -11.49 -2.17 -14.85
C PRO A 28 -11.86 -2.02 -13.37
N GLU A 29 -12.41 -3.07 -12.76
CA GLU A 29 -12.74 -3.09 -11.33
C GLU A 29 -11.49 -3.04 -10.44
N ALA A 30 -10.46 -3.82 -10.79
CA ALA A 30 -9.20 -3.84 -10.06
C ALA A 30 -8.51 -2.46 -10.08
N LEU A 31 -8.53 -1.78 -11.23
CA LEU A 31 -7.98 -0.44 -11.37
C LEU A 31 -8.72 0.58 -10.51
N ARG A 32 -10.07 0.54 -10.50
CA ARG A 32 -10.89 1.41 -9.65
C ARG A 32 -10.63 1.17 -8.15
N ASN A 33 -10.47 -0.09 -7.75
CA ASN A 33 -10.19 -0.45 -6.36
C ASN A 33 -8.80 0.03 -5.92
N ARG A 34 -7.78 -0.15 -6.78
CA ARG A 34 -6.44 0.41 -6.57
C ARG A 34 -6.49 1.93 -6.35
N GLU A 35 -7.17 2.65 -7.24
CA GLU A 35 -7.28 4.11 -7.12
C GLU A 35 -8.05 4.54 -5.88
N ARG A 36 -9.10 3.80 -5.50
CA ARG A 36 -9.84 4.06 -4.26
C ARG A 36 -8.93 3.93 -3.04
N LEU A 37 -8.09 2.89 -2.99
CA LEU A 37 -7.10 2.71 -1.94
C LEU A 37 -6.10 3.87 -1.94
N ALA A 38 -5.50 4.18 -3.09
CA ALA A 38 -4.53 5.28 -3.23
C ALA A 38 -5.10 6.61 -2.71
N ARG A 39 -6.28 7.02 -3.18
CA ARG A 39 -6.93 8.26 -2.73
C ARG A 39 -7.22 8.27 -1.23
N ALA A 40 -7.61 7.13 -0.65
CA ALA A 40 -7.86 7.04 0.78
C ALA A 40 -6.56 7.22 1.58
N MET A 41 -5.48 6.58 1.16
CA MET A 41 -4.18 6.66 1.83
C MET A 41 -3.56 8.06 1.69
N GLU A 42 -3.58 8.64 0.47
CA GLU A 42 -3.10 10.01 0.20
C GLU A 42 -3.85 11.07 1.00
N LYS A 43 -5.18 10.92 1.15
CA LYS A 43 -6.00 11.80 2.00
C LYS A 43 -5.51 11.85 3.47
N HIS A 44 -4.87 10.78 3.93
CA HIS A 44 -4.32 10.67 5.28
C HIS A 44 -2.81 10.90 5.35
N GLY A 45 -2.19 11.43 4.28
CA GLY A 45 -0.79 11.83 4.28
C GLY A 45 0.20 10.68 4.04
N PHE A 46 -0.28 9.53 3.56
CA PHE A 46 0.60 8.45 3.12
C PHE A 46 1.06 8.69 1.68
N VAL A 47 2.27 8.20 1.36
CA VAL A 47 2.89 8.29 0.04
C VAL A 47 3.02 6.89 -0.54
N GLY A 48 2.44 6.65 -1.71
CA GLY A 48 2.50 5.35 -2.36
C GLY A 48 3.81 5.10 -3.10
N LEU A 49 4.37 3.89 -3.00
CA LEU A 49 5.55 3.49 -3.79
C LEU A 49 5.15 3.25 -5.26
N PRO A 50 5.81 3.84 -6.27
CA PRO A 50 5.38 3.75 -7.67
C PRO A 50 5.20 2.33 -8.21
N THR A 51 6.05 1.40 -7.78
CA THR A 51 6.12 0.02 -8.27
C THR A 51 5.14 -0.93 -7.59
N GLU A 52 4.52 -0.53 -6.47
CA GLU A 52 3.71 -1.42 -5.62
C GLU A 52 2.42 -0.74 -5.16
N TRP A 53 1.27 -1.23 -5.63
CA TRP A 53 -0.02 -0.63 -5.29
C TRP A 53 -0.40 -0.76 -3.80
N TRP A 54 0.14 -1.77 -3.10
CA TRP A 54 -0.11 -2.01 -1.67
C TRP A 54 0.80 -1.22 -0.74
N HIS A 55 1.98 -0.78 -1.19
CA HIS A 55 2.98 -0.18 -0.31
C HIS A 55 2.76 1.31 -0.13
N PHE A 56 2.64 1.77 1.12
CA PHE A 56 2.49 3.17 1.46
C PHE A 56 3.41 3.54 2.63
N ASP A 57 4.18 4.61 2.44
CA ASP A 57 5.01 5.20 3.47
C ASP A 57 4.26 6.29 4.24
N ALA A 58 4.50 6.40 5.54
CA ALA A 58 4.06 7.55 6.33
C ALA A 58 4.91 8.79 5.98
N ALA A 59 4.30 9.97 5.90
CA ALA A 59 5.05 11.20 5.71
C ALA A 59 6.13 11.40 6.80
N GLY A 60 7.37 11.66 6.40
CA GLY A 60 8.49 11.89 7.33
C GLY A 60 9.12 10.62 7.89
N TRP A 61 8.79 9.43 7.37
CA TRP A 61 9.37 8.15 7.81
C TRP A 61 10.90 8.18 7.78
N GLU A 62 11.51 8.91 6.85
CA GLU A 62 12.95 9.02 6.65
C GLU A 62 13.69 9.65 7.84
N LYS A 63 12.96 10.34 8.72
CA LYS A 63 13.51 10.96 9.94
C LYS A 63 13.67 9.97 11.08
N TYR A 64 13.11 8.77 10.95
CA TYR A 64 13.14 7.74 11.97
C TYR A 64 14.14 6.65 11.58
N PRO A 65 14.92 6.14 12.55
CA PRO A 65 15.83 5.04 12.27
C PRO A 65 15.04 3.77 11.96
N LEU A 66 15.61 2.90 11.11
CA LEU A 66 15.16 1.53 11.01
C LEU A 66 15.46 0.83 12.35
N LEU A 67 14.41 0.41 13.03
CA LEU A 67 14.52 -0.30 14.29
C LEU A 67 14.47 -1.80 14.02
N ASP A 68 15.52 -2.51 14.40
CA ASP A 68 15.56 -3.96 14.50
C ASP A 68 15.57 -4.36 15.98
N VAL A 69 14.41 -4.22 16.62
CA VAL A 69 14.23 -4.48 18.05
C VAL A 69 12.99 -5.35 18.25
N GLY A 70 13.07 -6.29 19.19
CA GLY A 70 11.92 -7.11 19.57
C GLY A 70 10.79 -6.28 20.18
N PHE A 71 9.55 -6.75 20.04
CA PHE A 71 8.36 -6.08 20.59
C PHE A 71 8.41 -5.92 22.12
N ASP A 72 9.16 -6.77 22.83
CA ASP A 72 9.43 -6.65 24.27
C ASP A 72 10.15 -5.34 24.63
N ARG A 73 10.85 -4.73 23.68
CA ARG A 73 11.62 -3.49 23.85
C ARG A 73 10.86 -2.23 23.41
N ILE A 74 9.66 -2.39 22.84
CA ILE A 74 8.82 -1.27 22.42
C ILE A 74 7.74 -1.08 23.50
N GLY A 75 7.84 -0.01 24.28
CA GLY A 75 6.94 0.21 25.42
C GLY A 75 5.46 0.21 24.99
N ARG A 76 4.64 -0.61 25.65
CA ARG A 76 3.17 -0.50 25.52
C ARG A 76 2.73 0.84 26.10
N LYS A 77 2.05 1.66 25.30
CA LYS A 77 1.23 2.75 25.84
C LYS A 77 0.00 2.17 26.53
#